data_AF-A0A958F0H5-F1
#
_entry.id   AF-A0A958F0H5-F1
#
_cell.length_a   1.000
_cell.length_b   1.000
_cell.length_c   1.000
_cell.angle_alpha   90.00
_cell.angle_beta   90.00
_cell.angle_gamma   90.00
#
_symmetry.space_group_name_H-M   'P 1'
#
loop_
_entity.id
_entity.type
_entity.pdbx_description
1 polymer ?
#
loop_
_entity_poly.entity_id
_entity_poly.type
_entity_poly.pdbx_seq_one_letter_code
_entity_poly.pdbx_strand_id
1 'polypeptide(L)' 'MSFLGPFLGIGGFIFVVLLLMLFFYFIPVQLWVTAIASRVRVSLLSLVGMRLRKISPALIVNVLINARKAGLNVTT' A
#
# COMPACT_ATOMS: atom_id res chain seq x y z
N MET A 1 -26.37 34.77 8.04
CA MET A 1 -24.99 34.23 8.12
C MET A 1 -24.97 32.72 8.41
N SER A 2 -25.96 31.93 7.97
CA SER A 2 -26.10 30.50 8.30
C SER A 2 -25.81 29.53 7.14
N PHE A 3 -25.61 30.04 5.92
CA PHE A 3 -25.44 29.19 4.73
C PHE A 3 -23.99 28.81 4.41
N LEU A 4 -22.97 29.44 5.04
CA LEU A 4 -21.55 29.12 4.79
C LEU A 4 -21.01 27.94 5.63
N GLY A 5 -21.63 27.66 6.78
CA GLY A 5 -21.20 26.59 7.69
C GLY A 5 -21.13 25.19 7.06
N PRO A 6 -22.12 24.77 6.25
CA PRO A 6 -22.10 23.45 5.61
C PRO A 6 -20.99 23.30 4.56
N PHE A 7 -20.70 24.35 3.78
CA PHE A 7 -19.68 24.29 2.72
C PHE A 7 -18.26 24.19 3.27
N LEU A 8 -17.97 24.85 4.41
CA LEU A 8 -16.70 24.71 5.11
C LEU A 8 -16.53 23.29 5.70
N GLY A 9 -17.60 22.70 6.24
CA GLY A 9 -17.58 21.32 6.74
C GLY A 9 -17.35 20.29 5.63
N ILE A 10 -18.03 20.46 4.49
CA ILE A 10 -17.88 19.58 3.32
C ILE A 10 -16.48 19.74 2.71
N GLY A 11 -15.98 20.97 2.55
CA GLY A 11 -14.64 21.24 2.02
C GLY A 11 -13.53 20.62 2.88
N GLY A 12 -13.63 20.75 4.21
CA GLY A 12 -12.70 20.12 5.15
C GLY A 12 -12.76 18.59 5.09
N PHE A 13 -13.97 18.01 5.03
CA PHE A 13 -14.16 16.57 4.90
C PHE A 13 -13.54 16.02 3.61
N ILE A 14 -13.79 16.68 2.48
CA ILE A 14 -13.21 16.29 1.18
C ILE A 14 -11.68 16.34 1.25
N PHE A 15 -11.11 17.39 1.85
CA PHE A 15 -9.67 17.52 1.99
C PHE A 15 -9.06 16.36 2.80
N VAL A 16 -9.67 15.99 3.93
CA VAL A 16 -9.22 14.86 4.76
C VAL A 16 -9.32 13.54 4.00
N VAL A 17 -10.43 13.29 3.30
CA VAL A 17 -10.61 12.07 2.50
C VAL A 17 -9.55 11.99 1.39
N LEU A 18 -9.28 13.09 0.72
CA LEU A 18 -8.29 13.15 -0.37
C LEU A 18 -6.87 12.90 0.16
N LEU A 19 -6.54 13.44 1.33
CA LEU A 19 -5.27 13.18 2.00
C LEU A 19 -5.12 11.70 2.38
N LEU A 20 -6.18 11.09 2.92
CA LEU A 20 -6.22 9.67 3.21
C LEU A 20 -6.02 8.84 1.95
N MET A 21 -6.76 9.16 0.88
CA MET A 21 -6.70 8.42 -0.38
C MET A 21 -5.30 8.48 -1.00
N LEU A 22 -4.63 9.63 -0.93
CA LEU A 22 -3.24 9.78 -1.37
C LEU A 22 -2.27 8.96 -0.52
N PHE A 23 -2.46 8.95 0.81
CA PHE A 23 -1.66 8.15 1.73
C PHE A 23 -1.81 6.64 1.44
N PHE A 24 -3.04 6.17 1.25
CA PHE A 24 -3.35 4.79 0.87
C PHE A 24 -2.85 4.43 -0.53
N TYR A 25 -2.75 5.38 -1.47
CA TYR A 25 -2.15 5.16 -2.80
C TYR A 25 -0.61 5.07 -2.73
N PHE A 26 0.02 5.86 -1.85
CA PHE A 26 1.46 5.87 -1.70
C PHE A 26 1.97 4.57 -1.07
N ILE A 27 1.27 4.08 -0.04
CA ILE A 27 1.53 2.77 0.55
C ILE A 27 0.98 1.69 -0.39
N PRO A 28 1.79 0.74 -0.88
CA PRO A 28 1.33 -0.32 -1.77
C PRO A 28 0.53 -1.42 -1.02
N VAL A 29 -0.59 -1.02 -0.40
CA VAL A 29 -1.45 -1.91 0.40
C VAL A 29 -2.02 -3.04 -0.47
N GLN A 30 -2.40 -2.74 -1.71
CA GLN A 30 -2.89 -3.74 -2.66
C GLN A 30 -1.91 -4.90 -2.84
N LEU A 31 -0.61 -4.59 -2.96
CA LEU A 31 0.44 -5.59 -3.19
C LEU A 31 0.75 -6.41 -1.92
N TRP A 32 0.67 -5.75 -0.76
CA TRP A 32 0.84 -6.38 0.55
C TRP A 32 -0.25 -7.42 0.83
N VAL A 33 -1.51 -7.10 0.51
CA VAL A 33 -2.63 -8.03 0.66
C VAL A 33 -2.42 -9.28 -0.21
N THR A 34 -1.96 -9.12 -1.46
CA THR A 34 -1.67 -10.25 -2.35
C THR A 34 -0.54 -11.14 -1.81
N ALA A 35 0.47 -10.55 -1.16
CA ALA A 35 1.56 -11.29 -0.54
C ALA A 35 1.07 -12.14 0.64
N ILE A 36 0.23 -11.56 1.51
CA ILE A 36 -0.37 -12.27 2.65
C ILE A 36 -1.29 -13.41 2.18
N ALA A 37 -2.11 -13.16 1.16
CA ALA A 37 -2.98 -14.17 0.57
C ALA A 37 -2.17 -15.39 0.07
N SER A 38 -0.94 -15.17 -0.36
CA SER A 38 0.00 -16.21 -0.81
C SER A 38 0.85 -16.81 0.33
N ARG A 39 0.53 -16.49 1.59
CA ARG A 39 1.31 -16.84 2.80
C ARG A 39 2.78 -16.40 2.77
N VAL A 40 3.08 -15.32 2.05
CA VAL A 40 4.41 -14.69 2.03
C VAL A 40 4.42 -13.52 3.00
N ARG A 41 5.35 -13.53 3.96
CA ARG A 41 5.51 -12.44 4.94
C ARG A 41 6.35 -11.31 4.33
N VAL A 42 5.69 -10.24 3.86
CA VAL A 42 6.36 -9.00 3.43
C VAL A 42 5.84 -7.85 4.27
N SER A 43 6.72 -6.98 4.76
CA SER A 43 6.31 -5.81 5.53
C SER A 43 5.90 -4.65 4.60
N LEU A 44 4.90 -3.85 5.01
CA LEU A 44 4.50 -2.63 4.29
C LEU A 44 5.69 -1.67 4.12
N LEU A 45 6.52 -1.55 5.18
CA LEU A 45 7.73 -0.73 5.15
C LEU A 45 8.76 -1.24 4.12
N SER A 46 8.91 -2.55 3.96
CA SER A 46 9.77 -3.12 2.92
C SER A 46 9.27 -2.78 1.52
N LEU A 47 7.96 -2.87 1.26
CA LEU A 47 7.39 -2.51 -0.05
C LEU A 47 7.56 -1.02 -0.36
N VAL A 48 7.38 -0.14 0.63
CA VAL A 48 7.65 1.30 0.48
C VAL A 48 9.14 1.55 0.27
N GLY A 49 10.01 0.88 1.03
CA GLY A 49 11.47 0.94 0.87
C GLY A 49 11.94 0.48 -0.51
N MET A 50 11.29 -0.52 -1.10
CA MET A 50 11.56 -0.97 -2.47
C MET A 50 11.21 0.12 -3.49
N ARG A 51 10.05 0.79 -3.34
CA ARG A 51 9.68 1.93 -4.21
C ARG A 51 10.69 3.08 -4.09
N LEU A 52 11.17 3.41 -2.89
CA LEU A 52 12.20 4.43 -2.67
C LEU A 52 13.53 4.08 -3.34
N ARG A 53 13.91 2.80 -3.33
CA ARG A 53 15.12 2.30 -4.02
C ARG A 53 14.94 2.09 -5.53
N LYS A 54 13.83 2.55 -6.12
CA LYS A 54 13.44 2.34 -7.52
C LYS A 54 13.35 0.86 -7.94
N ILE A 55 13.10 -0.05 -6.99
CA ILE A 55 12.87 -1.47 -7.29
C ILE A 55 11.36 -1.70 -7.33
N SER A 56 10.86 -2.36 -8.37
CA SER A 56 9.45 -2.71 -8.46
C SER A 56 9.09 -3.71 -7.35
N PRO A 57 8.28 -3.33 -6.33
CA PRO A 57 7.86 -4.26 -5.28
C PRO A 57 7.04 -5.44 -5.83
N ALA A 58 6.38 -5.26 -6.98
CA ALA A 58 5.63 -6.32 -7.66
C ALA A 58 6.52 -7.50 -8.06
N LEU A 59 7.73 -7.21 -8.52
CA LEU A 59 8.70 -8.23 -8.94
C LEU A 59 9.10 -9.12 -7.75
N ILE A 60 9.44 -8.50 -6.62
CA ILE A 60 9.88 -9.20 -5.41
C ILE A 60 8.76 -10.07 -4.85
N VAL A 61 7.54 -9.53 -4.74
CA VAL A 61 6.40 -10.31 -4.25
C VAL A 61 6.14 -11.53 -5.13
N ASN A 62 6.16 -11.39 -6.46
CA ASN A 62 5.97 -12.52 -7.38
C ASN A 62 7.08 -13.58 -7.24
N VAL A 63 8.34 -13.17 -7.12
CA VAL A 63 9.46 -14.10 -6.91
C VAL A 63 9.31 -14.85 -5.58
N LEU A 64 8.94 -14.15 -4.50
CA LEU A 64 8.72 -14.77 -3.20
C LEU A 64 7.55 -15.75 -3.19
N ILE A 65 6.46 -15.43 -3.90
CA ILE A 65 5.32 -16.35 -4.08
C ILE A 65 5.76 -17.61 -4.82
N ASN A 66 6.52 -17.46 -5.90
CA ASN A 66 7.00 -18.59 -6.71
C ASN A 66 8.02 -19.44 -5.93
N ALA A 67 8.94 -18.82 -5.20
CA ALA A 67 9.88 -19.52 -4.32
C ALA A 67 9.13 -20.32 -3.24
N ARG A 68 8.11 -19.71 -2.62
CA ARG A 68 7.27 -20.38 -1.62
C ARG A 68 6.52 -21.58 -2.22
N LYS A 69 5.98 -21.44 -3.43
CA LYS A 69 5.34 -22.54 -4.17
C LYS A 69 6.33 -23.65 -4.54
N ALA A 70 7.58 -23.31 -4.81
CA ALA A 70 8.67 -24.26 -5.07
C ALA A 70 9.24 -24.93 -3.81
N GLY A 71 8.74 -24.60 -2.61
CA GLY A 71 9.26 -25.11 -1.35
C GLY A 71 10.56 -24.46 -0.89
N LEU A 72 11.02 -23.40 -1.58
CA LEU A 72 12.21 -22.65 -1.24
C LEU A 72 11.86 -21.57 -0.21
N ASN A 73 12.46 -21.64 0.98
CA ASN A 73 12.36 -20.56 1.96
C ASN A 73 13.37 -19.46 1.61
N VAL A 74 12.97 -18.57 0.70
CA VAL A 74 13.76 -17.40 0.33
C VAL A 74 13.34 -16.25 1.25
N THR A 75 14.27 -15.82 2.09
CA THR A 75 14.12 -14.63 2.95
C THR A 75 14.78 -13.44 2.27
N THR A 76 14.06 -12.32 2.17
CA THR A 76 14.59 -11.02 1.70
C THR A 76 15.21 -10.25 2.84
#